data_AF-A0A8C3FJX4-F1
#
_entry.id   AF-A0A8C3FJX4-F1
#
_cell.length_a   1.000
_cell.length_b   1.000
_cell.length_c   1.000
_cell.angle_alpha   90.00
_cell.angle_beta   90.00
_cell.angle_gamma   90.00
#
_symmetry.space_group_name_H-M   'P 1'
#
loop_
_entity.id
_entity.type
_entity.pdbx_description
1 polymer ?
#
loop_
_entity_poly.entity_id
_entity_poly.type
_entity_poly.pdbx_seq_one_letter_code
_entity_poly.pdbx_strand_id
1 'polypeptide(L)'
;MRRFPSRPAPEAAACGAAPLSPFSPSQDDQLLDDSKTLGDCGFTSQTARPQAPATVGLAFRAGDDSFEALRIDPFSSPPELPDVMKPQDSSSSANEQAVQ
;
A
#
# COMPACT_ATOMS: atom_id res chain seq x y z
N MET A 1 -7.18 23.33 38.52
CA MET A 1 -7.19 22.30 37.44
C MET A 1 -7.53 22.99 36.14
N ARG A 2 -6.55 23.22 35.24
CA ARG A 2 -6.85 23.75 33.90
C ARG A 2 -7.34 22.58 33.05
N ARG A 3 -8.64 22.52 32.72
CA ARG A 3 -9.11 21.65 31.65
C ARG A 3 -8.60 22.27 30.35
N PHE A 4 -7.68 21.58 29.68
CA PHE A 4 -7.37 21.89 28.29
C PHE A 4 -8.65 21.65 27.47
N PRO A 5 -9.09 22.57 26.61
CA PRO A 5 -10.14 22.26 25.67
C PRO A 5 -9.66 21.09 24.81
N SER A 6 -10.44 20.02 24.75
CA SER A 6 -10.23 18.93 23.81
C SER A 6 -10.30 19.54 22.41
N ARG A 7 -9.14 19.68 21.76
CA ARG A 7 -9.06 20.12 20.37
C ARG A 7 -9.93 19.16 19.55
N PRO A 8 -10.91 19.64 18.76
CA PRO A 8 -11.69 18.75 17.91
C PRO A 8 -10.71 17.99 16.99
N ALA A 9 -10.88 16.67 16.93
CA ALA A 9 -10.08 15.85 16.02
C ALA A 9 -10.34 16.37 14.59
N PRO A 10 -9.30 16.54 13.76
CA PRO A 10 -9.52 16.91 12.37
C PRO A 10 -10.35 15.81 11.70
N GLU A 11 -11.44 16.20 11.06
CA GLU A 11 -12.23 15.31 10.22
C GLU A 11 -11.33 14.88 9.04
N ALA A 12 -11.11 13.58 8.90
CA ALA A 12 -10.15 13.05 7.94
C ALA A 12 -10.87 12.10 6.98
N ALA A 13 -10.69 12.33 5.68
CA ALA A 13 -11.25 11.51 4.62
C ALA A 13 -10.35 10.29 4.40
N ALA A 14 -10.95 9.11 4.38
CA ALA A 14 -10.29 7.90 3.96
C ALA A 14 -10.56 7.66 2.46
N CYS A 15 -9.55 7.35 1.66
CA CYS A 15 -9.72 6.85 0.28
C CYS A 15 -9.34 5.37 0.22
N GLY A 16 -10.18 4.56 -0.43
CA GLY A 16 -10.02 3.11 -0.43
C GLY A 16 -9.11 2.57 -1.52
N ALA A 17 -8.15 1.68 -1.21
CA ALA A 17 -7.33 0.99 -2.22
C ALA A 17 -7.40 -0.54 -2.09
N ALA A 18 -7.78 -1.22 -3.18
CA ALA A 18 -7.54 -2.65 -3.35
C ALA A 18 -6.09 -2.89 -3.84
N PRO A 19 -5.44 -3.99 -3.45
CA PRO A 19 -4.00 -4.14 -3.56
C PRO A 19 -3.64 -4.59 -4.97
N LEU A 20 -2.58 -4.05 -5.58
CA LEU A 20 -1.58 -4.86 -6.27
C LEU A 20 -0.26 -4.06 -6.37
N SER A 21 0.75 -4.55 -5.65
CA SER A 21 2.17 -4.21 -5.75
C SER A 21 2.63 -2.95 -4.99
N PRO A 22 3.74 -3.02 -4.21
CA PRO A 22 4.36 -1.85 -3.57
C PRO A 22 4.99 -0.85 -4.57
N PHE A 23 4.79 -1.06 -5.87
CA PHE A 23 5.37 -0.32 -6.98
C PHE A 23 4.32 0.34 -7.89
N SER A 24 3.05 0.35 -7.51
CA SER A 24 2.00 0.99 -8.31
C SER A 24 1.10 1.84 -7.42
N PRO A 25 1.02 3.16 -7.63
CA PRO A 25 0.01 3.96 -6.96
C PRO A 25 -1.37 3.49 -7.42
N SER A 26 -2.15 2.91 -6.51
CA SER A 26 -3.52 2.46 -6.78
C SER A 26 -4.39 3.65 -7.23
N GLN A 27 -5.09 3.49 -8.34
CA GLN A 27 -5.80 4.55 -9.07
C GLN A 27 -7.22 4.87 -8.55
N ASP A 28 -7.59 4.46 -7.34
CA ASP A 28 -8.93 4.69 -6.81
C ASP A 28 -8.90 5.78 -5.73
N ASP A 29 -8.89 7.05 -6.16
CA ASP A 29 -9.18 8.23 -5.33
C ASP A 29 -10.68 8.27 -4.92
N GLN A 30 -11.27 7.13 -4.57
CA GLN A 30 -12.64 7.07 -4.11
C GLN A 30 -12.69 7.38 -2.61
N LEU A 31 -13.28 8.52 -2.28
CA LEU A 31 -13.65 8.88 -0.92
C LEU A 31 -14.57 7.80 -0.31
N LEU A 32 -14.23 7.32 0.88
CA LEU A 32 -15.04 6.37 1.63
C LEU A 32 -16.21 7.09 2.30
N ASP A 33 -17.39 6.47 2.24
CA ASP A 33 -18.60 6.94 2.91
C ASP A 33 -18.64 6.39 4.35
N ASP A 34 -18.82 7.26 5.34
CA ASP A 34 -18.85 6.89 6.76
C ASP A 34 -19.98 5.92 7.14
N SER A 35 -21.03 5.84 6.31
CA SER A 35 -22.17 4.93 6.50
C SER A 35 -21.88 3.51 6.00
N LYS A 36 -20.81 3.32 5.22
CA LYS A 36 -20.41 2.03 4.66
C LYS A 36 -19.42 1.31 5.57
N THR A 37 -19.51 -0.02 5.62
CA THR A 37 -18.48 -0.81 6.29
C THR A 37 -17.24 -0.93 5.41
N LEU A 38 -16.09 -1.21 6.03
CA LEU A 38 -14.85 -1.51 5.29
C LEU A 38 -15.04 -2.66 4.28
N GLY A 39 -15.88 -3.65 4.60
CA GLY A 39 -16.22 -4.74 3.69
C GLY A 39 -16.97 -4.25 2.44
N ASP A 40 -17.92 -3.34 2.59
CA ASP A 40 -18.66 -2.71 1.48
C ASP A 40 -17.75 -1.84 0.58
N CYS A 41 -16.64 -1.37 1.15
CA CYS A 41 -15.59 -0.63 0.45
C CYS A 41 -14.48 -1.54 -0.12
N GLY A 42 -14.63 -2.87 -0.04
CA GLY A 42 -13.69 -3.84 -0.64
C GLY A 42 -12.54 -4.29 0.26
N PHE A 43 -12.48 -3.83 1.52
CA PHE A 43 -11.52 -4.30 2.52
C PHE A 43 -12.05 -5.56 3.20
N THR A 44 -11.60 -6.70 2.71
CA THR A 44 -12.03 -8.02 3.20
C THR A 44 -10.82 -8.79 3.73
N SER A 45 -11.07 -9.90 4.44
CA SER A 45 -9.98 -10.79 4.88
C SER A 45 -9.17 -11.38 3.72
N GLN A 46 -9.71 -11.37 2.49
CA GLN A 46 -9.00 -11.85 1.30
C GLN A 46 -8.09 -10.78 0.70
N THR A 47 -8.48 -9.50 0.79
CA THR A 47 -7.80 -8.34 0.16
C THR A 47 -6.95 -7.52 1.14
N ALA A 48 -7.17 -7.61 2.45
CA ALA A 48 -6.40 -6.96 3.51
C ALA A 48 -5.76 -8.01 4.44
N ARG A 49 -4.85 -8.82 3.91
CA ARG A 49 -4.21 -9.93 4.64
C ARG A 49 -3.09 -9.40 5.55
N PRO A 50 -2.72 -10.08 6.65
CA PRO A 50 -1.62 -9.62 7.51
C PRO A 50 -0.28 -9.41 6.78
N GLN A 51 0.06 -10.30 5.86
CA GLN A 51 1.29 -10.22 5.05
C GLN A 51 1.18 -9.31 3.82
N ALA A 52 -0.05 -8.92 3.46
CA ALA A 52 -0.34 -8.02 2.35
C ALA A 52 -1.52 -7.12 2.74
N PRO A 53 -1.29 -6.14 3.64
CA PRO A 53 -2.34 -5.23 4.08
C PRO A 53 -2.86 -4.40 2.92
N ALA A 54 -4.13 -4.02 2.98
CA ALA A 54 -4.68 -3.01 2.09
C ALA A 54 -4.29 -1.60 2.56
N THR A 55 -4.22 -0.65 1.63
CA THR A 55 -3.84 0.73 1.93
C THR A 55 -5.09 1.61 2.02
N VAL A 56 -5.12 2.51 3.01
CA VAL A 56 -6.13 3.55 3.14
C VAL A 56 -5.42 4.90 3.07
N GLY A 57 -5.76 5.72 2.08
CA GLY A 57 -5.27 7.09 1.98
C GLY A 57 -5.95 7.99 3.01
N LEU A 58 -5.22 8.93 3.61
CA LEU A 58 -5.75 9.86 4.60
C LEU A 58 -5.47 11.30 4.17
N ALA A 59 -6.51 12.13 4.13
CA ALA A 59 -6.40 13.56 3.86
C ALA A 59 -7.10 14.37 4.96
N PHE A 60 -6.49 15.48 5.37
CA PHE A 60 -7.07 16.37 6.37
C PHE A 60 -8.01 17.39 5.74
N ARG A 61 -9.09 17.73 6.48
CA ARG A 61 -9.97 18.84 6.13
C ARG A 61 -9.29 20.18 6.46
N ALA A 62 -9.21 21.05 5.47
CA ALA A 62 -8.78 22.44 5.61
C ALA A 62 -9.91 23.29 6.22
N GLY A 63 -9.57 24.50 6.66
CA GLY A 63 -10.52 25.41 7.34
C GLY A 63 -11.71 25.89 6.49
N ASP A 64 -11.74 25.58 5.20
CA ASP A 64 -12.82 25.90 4.26
C ASP A 64 -13.72 24.68 4.00
N ASP A 65 -13.80 23.74 4.95
CA ASP A 65 -14.62 22.53 4.86
C ASP A 65 -14.25 21.58 3.68
N SER A 66 -13.16 21.86 2.96
CA SER A 66 -12.61 21.05 1.86
C SER A 66 -11.44 20.18 2.31
N PHE A 67 -11.26 19.01 1.70
CA PHE A 67 -10.09 18.16 1.97
C PHE A 67 -8.86 18.65 1.19
N GLU A 68 -7.69 18.51 1.81
CA GLU A 68 -6.44 18.62 1.06
C GLU A 68 -6.32 17.51 0.00
N ALA A 69 -5.50 17.75 -1.02
CA ALA A 69 -5.22 16.72 -2.00
C ALA A 69 -4.56 15.51 -1.32
N LEU A 70 -5.09 14.30 -1.56
CA LEU A 70 -4.49 13.07 -1.06
C LEU A 70 -3.06 12.96 -1.59
N ARG A 71 -2.10 12.77 -0.67
CA ARG A 71 -0.70 12.54 -1.00
C ARG A 71 -0.19 11.33 -0.26
N ILE A 72 0.28 10.35 -1.02
CA ILE A 72 0.92 9.15 -0.51
C ILE A 72 2.29 9.08 -1.19
N ASP A 73 3.35 9.37 -0.43
CA ASP A 73 4.70 9.24 -0.96
C ASP A 73 5.05 7.75 -1.11
N PRO A 74 5.64 7.36 -2.26
CA PRO A 74 5.99 5.97 -2.49
C PRO A 74 7.11 5.52 -1.54
N PHE A 75 7.14 4.22 -1.26
CA PHE A 75 8.27 3.61 -0.57
C PHE A 75 9.54 3.71 -1.43
N SER A 76 10.70 3.62 -0.79
CA SER A 76 11.98 3.52 -1.49
C SER A 76 12.04 2.27 -2.37
N SER A 77 12.73 2.36 -3.51
CA SER A 77 13.04 1.18 -4.31
C SER A 77 14.09 0.28 -3.62
N PRO A 78 13.95 -1.05 -3.69
CA PRO A 78 14.97 -1.99 -3.20
C PRO A 78 16.25 -1.87 -4.05
N PRO A 79 17.41 -2.28 -3.49
CA PRO A 79 18.66 -2.31 -4.25
C PRO A 79 18.63 -3.37 -5.35
N GLU A 80 19.55 -3.25 -6.31
CA GLU A 80 19.78 -4.28 -7.32
C GLU A 80 20.08 -5.64 -6.68
N LEU A 81 19.44 -6.68 -7.19
CA LEU A 81 19.63 -8.05 -6.71
C LEU A 81 21.07 -8.51 -7.00
N PRO A 82 21.83 -9.02 -6.01
CA PRO A 82 23.19 -9.50 -6.26
C PRO A 82 23.18 -10.70 -7.20
N ASP A 83 24.25 -10.89 -7.98
CA ASP A 83 24.32 -11.93 -9.02
C ASP A 83 24.08 -13.35 -8.48
N VAL A 84 24.49 -13.62 -7.25
CA VAL A 84 24.27 -14.90 -6.56
C VAL A 84 22.80 -15.19 -6.24
N MET A 85 21.95 -14.16 -6.18
CA MET A 85 20.51 -14.28 -5.92
C MET A 85 19.67 -14.23 -7.21
N LYS A 86 20.28 -13.87 -8.35
CA LYS A 86 19.60 -13.94 -9.65
C LYS A 86 19.35 -15.41 -10.02
N PRO A 87 18.22 -15.73 -10.66
CA PRO A 87 17.98 -17.08 -11.17
C PRO A 87 19.16 -17.52 -12.03
N GLN A 88 19.74 -18.68 -11.74
CA GLN A 88 20.81 -19.23 -12.57
C GLN A 88 20.19 -19.72 -13.88
N ASP A 89 20.66 -19.20 -15.02
CA ASP A 89 20.32 -19.77 -16.32
C ASP A 89 20.70 -21.25 -16.30
N SER A 90 19.69 -22.11 -16.45
CA SER A 90 19.82 -23.57 -16.32
C SER A 90 20.56 -24.20 -17.51
N SER A 91 21.84 -23.85 -17.75
CA SER A 91 22.64 -24.36 -18.86
C SER A 91 24.01 -24.96 -18.52
N SER A 92 24.33 -25.20 -17.24
CA SER A 92 25.56 -25.91 -16.85
C SER A 92 25.30 -27.29 -16.26
N SER A 93 24.79 -28.19 -17.09
CA SER A 93 25.02 -29.63 -16.94
C SER A 93 25.20 -30.30 -18.32
N ALA A 94 26.02 -29.69 -19.19
CA ALA A 94 26.60 -30.39 -20.34
C ALA A 94 27.83 -31.19 -19.89
N ASN A 95 27.56 -32.29 -19.19
CA ASN A 95 28.28 -33.56 -19.20
C ASN A 95 29.73 -33.56 -19.79
N GLU A 96 30.74 -33.22 -18.97
CA GLU A 96 32.13 -33.67 -19.23
C GLU A 96 32.29 -35.13 -18.79
N GLN A 97 31.74 -36.08 -19.56
CA GLN A 97 32.16 -37.48 -19.54
C GLN A 97 32.03 -38.10 -20.94
N ALA A 98 33.08 -37.97 -21.73
CA ALA A 98 33.40 -38.89 -22.82
C ALA A 98 34.87 -39.29 -22.67
N VAL A 99 35.12 -40.19 -21.71
CA VAL A 99 36.32 -41.03 -21.69
C VAL A 99 35.88 -42.39 -22.21
N GLN A 100 36.02 -42.61 -23.53
CA GLN A 100 36.24 -43.93 -24.15
C GLN A 100 37.02 -43.73 -25.44
#